data_AF-A0A2A8HUG5-F1
#
_entry.id   AF-A0A2A8HUG5-F1
#
_cell.length_a   1.000
_cell.length_b   1.000
_cell.length_c   1.000
_cell.angle_alpha   90.00
_cell.angle_beta   90.00
_cell.angle_gamma   90.00
#
_symmetry.space_group_name_H-M   'P 1'
#
loop_
_entity.id
_entity.type
_entity.pdbx_description
1 polymer ?
#
loop_
_entity_poly.entity_id
_entity_poly.type
_entity_poly.pdbx_seq_one_letter_code
_entity_poly.pdbx_strand_id
1 'polypeptide(L)'
;MNALVSRFEIPEFDHFGYDAAIRTATMRAAHSFFDCHVIEDEDGSFRVIEEGDYNALPMHLIDRIVHTVQGQMADDFDEENIARAASFMSVLMDADWDDDCPF
;
A
#
# COMPACT_ATOMS: atom_id res chain seq x y z
N MET A 1 -9.51 -41.44 -30.03
CA MET A 1 -9.68 -40.84 -28.69
C MET A 1 -8.99 -39.48 -28.73
N ASN A 2 -9.74 -38.41 -29.00
CA ASN A 2 -9.20 -37.05 -28.96
C ASN A 2 -9.18 -36.60 -27.51
N ALA A 3 -7.98 -36.41 -26.95
CA ALA A 3 -7.83 -35.78 -25.66
C ALA A 3 -8.40 -34.36 -25.76
N LEU A 4 -9.42 -34.08 -24.95
CA LEU A 4 -9.93 -32.73 -24.74
C LEU A 4 -8.80 -31.95 -24.08
N VAL A 5 -8.05 -31.19 -24.86
CA VAL A 5 -7.12 -30.19 -24.32
C VAL A 5 -8.01 -29.07 -23.79
N SER A 6 -8.36 -29.14 -22.50
CA SER A 6 -8.87 -27.99 -21.77
C SER A 6 -7.81 -26.89 -21.93
N ARG A 7 -8.14 -25.90 -22.74
CA ARG A 7 -7.30 -24.72 -22.90
C ARG A 7 -7.39 -23.99 -21.56
N PHE A 8 -6.31 -24.01 -20.78
CA PHE A 8 -6.19 -23.16 -19.62
C PHE A 8 -6.18 -21.72 -20.15
N GLU A 9 -7.32 -21.05 -20.07
CA GLU A 9 -7.42 -19.63 -20.38
C GLU A 9 -6.69 -18.89 -19.26
N ILE A 10 -5.50 -18.39 -19.56
CA ILE A 10 -4.81 -17.46 -18.67
C ILE A 10 -5.58 -16.15 -18.77
N PRO A 11 -6.24 -15.68 -17.70
CA PRO A 11 -6.94 -14.41 -17.72
C PRO A 11 -5.96 -13.29 -18.10
N GLU A 12 -6.44 -12.33 -18.89
CA GLU A 12 -5.65 -11.14 -19.21
C GLU A 12 -5.36 -10.36 -17.92
N PHE A 13 -4.11 -9.97 -17.73
CA PHE A 13 -3.69 -9.23 -16.53
C PHE A 13 -4.28 -7.82 -16.53
N ASP A 14 -5.02 -7.47 -15.47
CA ASP A 14 -5.57 -6.12 -15.32
C ASP A 14 -4.52 -5.14 -14.78
N HIS A 15 -3.79 -4.54 -15.72
CA HIS A 15 -2.79 -3.51 -15.42
C HIS A 15 -3.38 -2.31 -14.66
N PHE A 16 -4.62 -1.89 -14.96
CA PHE A 16 -5.22 -0.71 -14.34
C PHE A 16 -5.63 -0.98 -12.90
N GLY A 17 -6.22 -2.15 -12.64
CA GLY A 17 -6.54 -2.61 -11.29
C GLY A 17 -5.28 -2.76 -10.43
N TYR A 18 -4.22 -3.34 -10.99
CA TYR A 18 -2.94 -3.47 -10.30
C TYR A 18 -2.33 -2.11 -9.94
N ASP A 19 -2.24 -1.18 -10.89
CA ASP A 19 -1.68 0.16 -10.65
C ASP A 19 -2.50 0.95 -9.62
N ALA A 20 -3.83 0.83 -9.66
CA ALA A 20 -4.71 1.43 -8.67
C ALA A 20 -4.49 0.86 -7.26
N ALA A 21 -4.27 -0.46 -7.16
CA ALA A 21 -3.94 -1.11 -5.89
C ALA A 21 -2.57 -0.67 -5.37
N ILE A 22 -1.55 -0.57 -6.22
CA ILE A 22 -0.21 -0.08 -5.84
C ILE A 22 -0.28 1.36 -5.32
N ARG A 23 -1.02 2.24 -6.01
CA ARG A 23 -1.20 3.62 -5.54
C ARG A 23 -1.90 3.66 -4.19
N THR A 24 -2.90 2.82 -3.99
CA THR A 24 -3.62 2.71 -2.71
C THR A 24 -2.73 2.20 -1.59
N ALA A 25 -1.94 1.15 -1.84
CA ALA A 25 -0.96 0.61 -0.89
C ALA A 25 0.09 1.65 -0.53
N THR A 26 0.59 2.42 -1.51
CA THR A 26 1.55 3.50 -1.28
C THR A 26 0.96 4.62 -0.41
N MET A 27 -0.28 5.03 -0.67
CA MET A 27 -0.94 6.05 0.15
C MET A 27 -1.21 5.56 1.58
N ARG A 28 -1.58 4.28 1.78
CA ARG A 28 -1.78 3.71 3.11
C ARG A 28 -0.46 3.55 3.87
N ALA A 29 0.56 3.02 3.22
CA ALA A 29 1.89 2.82 3.82
C ALA A 29 2.56 4.13 4.24
N ALA A 30 2.31 5.23 3.51
CA ALA A 30 2.75 6.57 3.91
C ALA A 30 2.23 7.01 5.29
N HIS A 31 1.14 6.38 5.76
CA HIS A 31 0.48 6.69 7.01
C HIS A 31 0.39 5.48 7.96
N SER A 32 1.20 4.43 7.75
CA SER A 32 1.22 3.25 8.60
C SER A 32 2.64 2.84 8.96
N PHE A 33 2.79 2.26 10.16
CA PHE A 33 4.01 1.58 10.61
C PHE A 33 4.10 0.17 10.02
N PHE A 34 2.98 -0.36 9.55
CA PHE A 34 2.84 -1.71 9.03
C PHE A 34 2.97 -1.74 7.51
N ASP A 35 3.49 -2.84 7.00
CA ASP A 35 3.57 -3.07 5.57
C ASP A 35 2.17 -3.23 4.96
N CYS A 36 1.99 -2.63 3.77
CA CYS A 36 0.77 -2.75 2.98
C CYS A 36 1.02 -3.74 1.83
N HIS A 37 0.20 -4.79 1.74
CA HIS A 37 0.32 -5.82 0.72
C HIS A 37 -0.78 -5.70 -0.33
N VAL A 38 -0.40 -5.77 -1.60
CA VAL A 38 -1.32 -5.98 -2.71
C VAL A 38 -1.53 -7.47 -2.89
N ILE A 39 -2.79 -7.89 -2.87
CA ILE A 39 -3.23 -9.26 -3.04
C ILE A 39 -3.98 -9.38 -4.36
N GLU A 40 -3.69 -10.44 -5.11
CA GLU A 40 -4.49 -10.89 -6.25
C GLU A 40 -5.55 -11.90 -5.78
N ASP A 41 -6.80 -11.67 -6.15
CA ASP A 41 -7.93 -12.57 -5.94
C ASP A 41 -8.04 -13.63 -7.03
N GLU A 42 -8.78 -14.70 -6.73
CA GLU A 42 -9.01 -15.80 -7.68
C GLU A 42 -9.77 -15.34 -8.94
N ASP A 43 -10.45 -14.19 -8.86
CA ASP A 43 -11.14 -13.54 -9.97
C ASP A 43 -10.24 -12.57 -10.77
N GLY A 44 -8.96 -12.45 -10.41
CA GLY A 44 -8.00 -11.55 -11.04
C GLY A 44 -8.12 -10.09 -10.58
N SER A 45 -8.95 -9.80 -9.58
CA SER A 45 -9.02 -8.47 -8.98
C SER A 45 -7.89 -8.24 -7.97
N PHE A 46 -7.55 -6.98 -7.74
CA PHE A 46 -6.50 -6.59 -6.80
C PHE A 46 -7.09 -5.81 -5.62
N ARG A 47 -6.64 -6.15 -4.41
CA ARG A 47 -6.98 -5.40 -3.20
C ARG A 47 -5.76 -5.18 -2.31
N VAL A 48 -5.85 -4.17 -1.46
CA VAL A 48 -4.80 -3.84 -0.50
C VAL A 48 -5.21 -4.29 0.89
N ILE A 49 -4.35 -5.06 1.54
CA ILE A 49 -4.44 -5.35 2.96
C ILE A 49 -3.26 -4.70 3.69
N GLU A 50 -3.41 -4.51 4.99
CA GLU A 50 -2.35 -3.99 5.85
C GLU A 50 -2.03 -5.03 6.92
N GLU A 51 -0.75 -5.22 7.23
CA GLU A 51 -0.36 -6.20 8.25
C GLU A 51 -0.98 -5.87 9.62
N GLY A 52 -1.10 -4.59 9.95
CA GLY A 52 -1.72 -4.09 11.19
C GLY A 52 -3.21 -4.43 11.35
N ASP A 53 -3.91 -4.79 10.27
CA ASP A 53 -5.30 -5.27 10.33
C ASP A 53 -5.40 -6.70 10.90
N TYR A 54 -4.27 -7.40 11.01
CA TYR A 54 -4.19 -8.79 11.42
C TYR A 54 -3.25 -8.96 12.62
N ASN A 55 -3.63 -9.80 13.60
CA ASN A 55 -2.70 -10.20 14.66
C ASN A 55 -1.52 -11.01 14.11
N ALA A 56 -1.83 -11.97 13.24
CA ALA A 56 -0.88 -12.75 12.48
C ALA A 56 -1.49 -12.96 11.09
N LEU A 57 -0.75 -12.60 10.05
CA LEU A 57 -1.26 -12.67 8.70
C LEU A 57 -1.51 -14.15 8.31
N PRO A 58 -2.75 -14.54 7.96
CA PRO A 58 -3.04 -15.91 7.59
C PRO A 58 -2.27 -16.36 6.35
N MET A 59 -1.77 -17.61 6.36
CA MET A 59 -0.95 -18.16 5.27
C MET A 59 -1.60 -18.09 3.88
N HIS A 60 -2.93 -18.29 3.81
CA HIS A 60 -3.67 -18.18 2.55
C HIS A 60 -3.67 -16.77 1.94
N LEU A 61 -3.44 -15.71 2.73
CA LEU A 61 -3.27 -14.35 2.22
C LEU A 61 -1.82 -14.12 1.78
N ILE A 62 -0.85 -14.66 2.54
CA ILE A 62 0.59 -14.56 2.24
C ILE A 62 0.90 -15.12 0.85
N ASP A 63 0.35 -16.30 0.53
CA ASP A 63 0.59 -16.97 -0.76
C ASP A 63 0.05 -16.18 -1.96
N ARG A 64 -0.80 -15.19 -1.71
CA ARG A 64 -1.47 -14.38 -2.73
C ARG A 64 -0.93 -12.94 -2.82
N ILE A 65 0.10 -12.62 -2.05
CA ILE A 65 0.77 -11.32 -2.11
C ILE A 65 1.54 -11.23 -3.43
N VAL A 66 1.19 -10.23 -4.24
CA VAL A 66 1.87 -9.92 -5.50
C VAL A 66 2.82 -8.73 -5.36
N HIS A 67 2.58 -7.85 -4.38
CA HIS A 67 3.46 -6.72 -4.09
C HIS A 67 3.37 -6.31 -2.62
N THR A 68 4.47 -5.80 -2.07
CA THR A 68 4.52 -5.24 -0.71
C THR A 68 5.11 -3.84 -0.76
N VAL A 69 4.38 -2.89 -0.17
CA VAL A 69 4.87 -1.54 0.09
C VAL A 69 5.20 -1.43 1.56
N GLN A 70 6.45 -1.07 1.86
CA GLN A 70 6.91 -0.96 3.24
C GLN A 70 6.21 0.19 3.97
N GLY A 71 5.83 -0.04 5.22
CA GLY A 71 5.34 1.01 6.12
C GLY A 71 6.35 2.15 6.23
N GLN A 72 5.88 3.40 6.12
CA GLN A 72 6.75 4.58 6.11
C GLN A 72 6.63 5.44 7.37
N MET A 73 5.72 5.10 8.30
CA MET A 73 5.80 5.66 9.65
C MET A 73 6.92 4.96 10.41
N ALA A 74 7.85 5.76 10.90
CA ALA A 74 8.92 5.27 11.76
C ALA A 74 8.42 5.08 13.19
N ASP A 75 8.58 3.89 13.75
CA ASP A 75 8.32 3.58 15.17
C ASP A 75 9.36 4.26 16.09
N ASP A 76 10.51 4.64 15.53
CA ASP A 76 11.64 5.22 16.25
C ASP A 76 11.65 6.76 16.12
N PHE A 77 11.72 7.45 17.26
CA PHE A 77 11.94 8.90 17.38
C PHE A 77 13.38 9.30 17.02
N ASP A 78 13.84 8.94 15.82
CA ASP A 78 15.15 9.35 15.32
C ASP A 78 15.04 10.66 14.53
N GLU A 79 16.01 11.54 14.72
CA GLU A 79 16.07 12.91 14.16
C GLU A 79 15.87 12.95 12.64
N GLU A 80 16.31 11.91 11.93
CA GLU A 80 16.19 11.75 10.49
C GLU A 80 14.75 11.39 10.05
N ASN A 81 14.04 10.60 10.85
CA ASN A 81 12.62 10.27 10.63
C ASN A 81 11.71 11.46 10.92
N ILE A 82 12.06 12.27 11.94
CA ILE A 82 11.40 13.55 12.20
C ILE A 82 11.58 14.48 11.00
N ALA A 83 12.78 14.58 10.42
CA ALA A 83 13.02 15.42 9.24
C ALA A 83 12.17 14.98 8.03
N ARG A 84 12.02 13.67 7.81
CA ARG A 84 11.19 13.14 6.73
C ARG A 84 9.70 13.41 6.95
N ALA A 85 9.19 13.19 8.16
CA ALA A 85 7.82 13.53 8.53
C ALA A 85 7.54 15.05 8.48
N ALA A 86 8.49 15.86 8.98
CA ALA A 86 8.41 17.31 8.96
C ALA A 86 8.49 17.89 7.55
N SER A 87 9.21 17.24 6.62
CA SER A 87 9.25 17.67 5.21
C SER A 87 7.88 17.62 4.55
N PHE A 88 7.04 16.64 4.91
CA PHE A 88 5.66 16.54 4.41
C PHE A 88 4.75 17.61 5.01
N MET A 89 4.87 17.86 6.33
CA MET A 89 4.12 18.93 7.01
C MET A 89 4.53 20.34 6.58
N SER A 90 5.81 20.54 6.24
CA SER A 90 6.33 21.83 5.74
C SER A 90 5.82 22.18 4.34
N VAL A 91 5.37 21.22 3.54
CA VAL A 91 4.75 21.50 2.22
C VAL A 91 3.31 22.01 2.37
N LEU A 92 2.65 21.74 3.50
CA LEU A 92 1.26 22.10 3.76
C LEU A 92 1.08 23.33 4.66
N MET A 93 2.11 23.73 5.41
CA MET A 93 2.11 24.99 6.15
C MET A 93 2.51 26.12 5.18
N ASP A 94 1.53 26.90 4.72
CA ASP A 94 1.81 28.20 4.10
C ASP A 94 2.62 29.03 5.10
N ALA A 95 3.78 29.52 4.69
CA ALA A 95 4.65 30.36 5.52
C ALA A 95 3.94 31.65 5.99
N ASP A 96 2.86 32.03 5.31
CA ASP A 96 2.04 33.20 5.61
C ASP A 96 0.94 32.92 6.67
N TRP A 97 0.73 31.66 7.10
CA TRP A 97 -0.25 31.33 8.15
C TRP A 97 0.08 32.00 9.50
N ASP A 98 1.36 32.21 9.77
CA ASP A 98 1.83 32.90 10.99
C ASP A 98 1.57 34.42 10.94
N ASP A 99 1.48 35.04 9.76
CA ASP A 99 1.29 36.49 9.60
C ASP A 99 -0.17 36.95 9.78
N ASP A 100 -1.14 36.03 9.63
CA ASP A 100 -2.58 36.31 9.78
C ASP A 100 -3.15 35.87 11.14
N CYS A 101 -2.33 35.39 12.07
CA CYS A 101 -2.75 34.99 13.41
C CYS A 101 -3.12 36.22 14.27
N PRO A 102 -4.41 36.46 14.61
CA PRO A 102 -4.81 37.60 15.42
C PRO A 102 -4.70 37.22 16.90
N PHE A 103 -3.59 37.57 17.55
CA PHE A 103 -3.50 37.63 19.02
C PHE A 103 -4.12 38.94 19.54
#